data_AF-A0A7W0YLV8-F1
#
_entry.id   AF-A0A7W0YLV8-F1
#
_cell.length_a   1.000
_cell.length_b   1.000
_cell.length_c   1.000
_cell.angle_alpha   90.00
_cell.angle_beta   90.00
_cell.angle_gamma   90.00
#
_symmetry.space_group_name_H-M   'P 1'
#
loop_
_entity.id
_entity.type
_entity.pdbx_description
1 polymer ?
#
loop_
_entity_poly.entity_id
_entity_poly.type
_entity_poly.pdbx_seq_one_letter_code
_entity_poly.pdbx_strand_id
1 'polypeptide(L)'
;MDAHASTRTAAAAAADAAEHSHPTAGIYVKIGIVLFVLTALEVGLYEMTYGERAGAFGRAVEPFFVAILLLLSAAKFALVAMYYMHLKQDHKLFSGVFVFPLVIAIFVVVGLILLQAYHFAFARSG
;
A
#
# COMPACT_ATOMS: atom_id res chain seq x y z
N MET A 1 -13.56 -27.27 -49.00
CA MET A 1 -12.10 -27.36 -48.80
C MET A 1 -11.72 -26.59 -47.51
N ASP A 2 -12.47 -26.77 -46.41
CA ASP A 2 -12.61 -25.72 -45.37
C ASP A 2 -12.32 -26.22 -43.93
N ALA A 3 -12.12 -27.52 -43.73
CA ALA A 3 -11.85 -28.09 -42.41
C ALA A 3 -10.44 -27.74 -41.87
N HIS A 4 -9.44 -27.56 -42.75
CA HIS A 4 -8.07 -27.21 -42.35
C HIS A 4 -7.85 -25.72 -42.08
N ALA A 5 -8.82 -24.86 -42.39
CA ALA A 5 -8.77 -23.43 -42.06
C ALA A 5 -9.26 -23.20 -40.62
N SER A 6 -10.36 -23.84 -40.22
CA SER A 6 -10.96 -23.68 -38.88
C SER A 6 -10.04 -24.15 -37.75
N THR A 7 -9.34 -25.28 -37.94
CA THR A 7 -8.40 -25.81 -36.93
C THR A 7 -7.14 -24.95 -36.77
N ARG A 8 -6.69 -24.26 -37.83
CA ARG A 8 -5.55 -23.31 -37.73
C ARG A 8 -5.95 -22.03 -37.01
N THR A 9 -7.18 -21.54 -37.23
CA THR A 9 -7.69 -20.37 -36.51
C THR A 9 -7.92 -20.67 -35.03
N ALA A 10 -8.43 -21.87 -34.69
CA ALA A 10 -8.59 -22.29 -33.29
C ALA A 10 -7.24 -22.54 -32.59
N ALA A 11 -6.26 -23.14 -33.27
CA ALA A 11 -4.91 -23.33 -32.73
C ALA A 11 -4.13 -22.01 -32.62
N ALA A 12 -4.30 -21.08 -33.55
CA ALA A 12 -3.74 -19.73 -33.47
C ALA A 12 -4.39 -18.93 -32.35
N ALA A 13 -5.72 -18.97 -32.18
CA ALA A 13 -6.42 -18.29 -31.08
C ALA A 13 -6.08 -18.90 -29.70
N ALA A 14 -5.83 -20.21 -29.61
CA ALA A 14 -5.38 -20.86 -28.38
C ALA A 14 -3.90 -20.61 -28.07
N ALA A 15 -3.05 -20.43 -29.09
CA ALA A 15 -1.66 -20.02 -28.92
C ALA A 15 -1.54 -18.53 -28.52
N ASP A 16 -2.36 -17.66 -29.10
CA ASP A 16 -2.40 -16.21 -28.81
C ASP A 16 -2.90 -15.94 -27.38
N ALA A 17 -3.85 -16.76 -26.88
CA ALA A 17 -4.33 -16.69 -25.50
C ALA A 17 -3.31 -17.15 -24.43
N ALA A 18 -2.28 -17.91 -24.83
CA ALA A 18 -1.23 -18.39 -23.93
C ALA A 18 0.03 -17.50 -23.95
N GLU A 19 0.13 -16.54 -24.86
CA GLU A 19 1.35 -15.78 -25.16
C GLU A 19 1.27 -14.28 -24.79
N HIS A 20 0.19 -13.84 -24.16
CA HIS A 20 0.14 -12.55 -23.45
C HIS A 20 0.58 -12.69 -21.99
N SER A 21 1.72 -13.34 -21.78
CA SER A 21 2.52 -13.15 -20.58
C SER A 21 3.05 -11.72 -20.62
N HIS A 22 2.27 -10.75 -20.13
CA HIS A 22 2.81 -9.43 -19.79
C HIS A 22 3.74 -9.64 -18.59
N PRO A 23 5.08 -9.55 -18.73
CA PRO A 23 6.03 -9.68 -17.61
C PRO A 23 5.85 -8.62 -16.51
N THR A 24 4.87 -7.73 -16.64
CA THR A 24 4.53 -6.67 -15.69
C THR A 24 3.30 -7.00 -14.82
N ALA A 25 2.33 -7.79 -15.30
CA ALA A 25 1.05 -7.99 -14.62
C ALA A 25 1.19 -8.68 -13.25
N GLY A 26 2.06 -9.69 -13.15
CA GLY A 26 2.30 -10.42 -11.90
C GLY A 26 2.91 -9.56 -10.78
N ILE A 27 3.69 -8.53 -11.12
CA ILE A 27 4.28 -7.61 -10.13
C ILE A 27 3.18 -6.74 -9.51
N TYR A 28 2.31 -6.16 -10.33
CA TYR A 28 1.18 -5.36 -9.84
C TYR A 28 0.23 -6.16 -8.96
N VAL A 29 -0.08 -7.39 -9.33
CA VAL A 29 -0.91 -8.28 -8.50
C VAL A 29 -0.25 -8.54 -7.15
N LYS A 30 1.06 -8.83 -7.13
CA LYS A 30 1.80 -9.05 -5.87
C LYS A 30 1.79 -7.81 -4.98
N ILE A 31 1.98 -6.62 -5.56
CA ILE A 31 1.93 -5.34 -4.83
C ILE A 31 0.50 -5.05 -4.32
N GLY A 32 -0.52 -5.34 -5.14
CA GLY A 32 -1.92 -5.24 -4.76
C GLY A 32 -2.27 -6.13 -3.57
N ILE A 33 -1.76 -7.36 -3.54
CA ILE A 33 -1.91 -8.26 -2.38
C ILE A 33 -1.22 -7.66 -1.14
N VAL A 34 -0.02 -7.11 -1.27
CA VAL A 34 0.67 -6.43 -0.16
C VAL A 34 -0.16 -5.26 0.36
N LEU A 35 -0.66 -4.38 -0.52
CA LEU A 35 -1.54 -3.26 -0.16
C LEU A 35 -2.82 -3.71 0.55
N PHE A 36 -3.42 -4.81 0.06
CA PHE A 36 -4.59 -5.41 0.66
C PHE A 36 -4.29 -5.89 2.08
N VAL A 37 -3.19 -6.61 2.29
CA VAL A 37 -2.77 -7.06 3.63
C VAL A 37 -2.48 -5.89 4.55
N LEU A 38 -1.74 -4.86 4.09
CA LEU A 38 -1.53 -3.64 4.88
C LEU A 38 -2.84 -2.94 5.25
N THR A 39 -3.87 -3.04 4.41
CA THR A 39 -5.19 -2.46 4.68
C THR A 39 -6.02 -3.29 5.64
N ALA A 40 -5.99 -4.62 5.50
CA ALA A 40 -6.57 -5.52 6.49
C ALA A 40 -5.91 -5.36 7.87
N LEU A 41 -4.59 -5.16 7.92
CA LEU A 41 -3.88 -4.87 9.16
C LEU A 41 -4.30 -3.53 9.78
N GLU A 42 -4.49 -2.50 8.97
CA GLU A 42 -4.92 -1.18 9.45
C GLU A 42 -6.33 -1.24 10.06
N VAL A 43 -7.28 -1.86 9.35
CA VAL A 43 -8.66 -2.07 9.84
C VAL A 43 -8.66 -3.01 11.05
N GLY A 44 -7.86 -4.07 11.02
CA GLY A 44 -7.73 -5.00 12.14
C GLY A 44 -7.17 -4.33 13.38
N LEU A 45 -6.19 -3.43 13.24
CA LEU A 45 -5.62 -2.67 14.34
C LEU A 45 -6.65 -1.70 14.93
N TYR A 46 -7.48 -1.06 14.08
CA TYR A 46 -8.60 -0.23 14.53
C TYR A 46 -9.60 -1.04 15.35
N GLU A 47 -10.05 -2.19 14.84
CA GLU A 47 -10.99 -3.07 15.52
C GLU A 47 -10.44 -3.63 16.84
N MET A 48 -9.15 -3.96 16.91
CA MET A 48 -8.50 -4.46 18.13
C MET A 48 -8.27 -3.36 19.19
N THR A 49 -8.17 -2.10 18.78
CA THR A 49 -7.88 -0.97 19.68
C THR A 49 -9.16 -0.31 20.18
N TYR A 50 -10.13 -0.07 19.27
CA TYR A 50 -11.36 0.68 19.56
C TYR A 50 -12.66 -0.13 19.36
N GLY A 51 -12.59 -1.32 18.76
CA GLY A 51 -13.78 -2.15 18.55
C GLY A 51 -14.24 -2.88 19.81
N GLU A 52 -15.38 -3.57 19.73
CA GLU A 52 -16.01 -4.28 20.86
C GLU A 52 -15.10 -5.38 21.48
N ARG A 53 -14.05 -5.79 20.76
CA ARG A 53 -13.05 -6.78 21.19
C ARG A 53 -11.78 -6.15 21.77
N ALA A 54 -11.80 -4.87 22.14
CA ALA A 54 -10.66 -4.17 22.71
C ALA A 54 -10.17 -4.84 24.01
N GLY A 55 -9.16 -5.70 23.88
CA GLY A 55 -8.53 -6.41 24.99
C GLY A 55 -7.47 -5.55 25.70
N ALA A 56 -6.75 -6.16 26.66
CA ALA A 56 -5.64 -5.49 27.34
C ALA A 56 -4.54 -5.00 26.38
N PHE A 57 -4.37 -5.70 25.25
CA PHE A 57 -3.46 -5.31 24.17
C PHE A 57 -3.88 -4.00 23.49
N GLY A 58 -5.17 -3.80 23.20
CA GLY A 58 -5.68 -2.58 22.58
C GLY A 58 -5.36 -1.33 23.39
N ARG A 59 -5.57 -1.37 24.72
CA ARG A 59 -5.23 -0.26 25.64
C ARG A 59 -3.74 0.08 25.69
N ALA A 60 -2.86 -0.90 25.51
CA ALA A 60 -1.42 -0.66 25.49
C ALA A 60 -0.98 0.04 24.18
N VAL A 61 -1.68 -0.22 23.08
CA VAL A 61 -1.35 0.30 21.74
C VAL A 61 -2.11 1.60 21.44
N GLU A 62 -3.23 1.86 22.10
CA GLU A 62 -4.05 3.08 22.01
C GLU A 62 -3.25 4.40 21.92
N PRO A 63 -2.26 4.70 22.81
CA PRO A 63 -1.52 5.95 22.71
C PRO A 63 -0.66 6.08 21.44
N PHE A 64 -0.24 4.96 20.86
CA PHE A 64 0.57 4.91 19.64
C PHE A 64 -0.27 4.62 18.38
N PHE A 65 -1.56 4.35 18.54
CA PHE A 65 -2.45 3.93 17.47
C PHE A 65 -2.42 4.89 16.27
N VAL A 66 -2.60 6.18 16.54
CA VAL A 66 -2.59 7.23 15.51
C VAL A 66 -1.26 7.24 14.75
N ALA A 67 -0.14 7.14 15.46
CA ALA A 67 1.18 7.08 14.86
C ALA A 67 1.37 5.84 13.97
N ILE A 68 0.88 4.68 14.40
CA ILE A 68 0.97 3.43 13.63
C ILE A 68 0.12 3.50 12.36
N LEU A 69 -1.12 4.00 12.45
CA LEU A 69 -1.97 4.20 11.27
C LEU A 69 -1.32 5.18 10.28
N LEU A 70 -0.76 6.27 10.78
CA LEU A 70 -0.10 7.28 9.95
C LEU A 70 1.10 6.68 9.19
N LEU A 71 1.87 5.83 9.87
CA LEU A 71 3.00 5.11 9.27
C LEU A 71 2.52 4.10 8.21
N LEU A 72 1.48 3.32 8.50
CA LEU A 72 0.89 2.35 7.56
C LEU A 72 0.35 3.06 6.31
N SER A 73 -0.36 4.17 6.49
CA SER A 73 -0.86 5.02 5.41
C SER A 73 0.28 5.62 4.56
N ALA A 74 1.35 6.12 5.18
CA ALA A 74 2.53 6.62 4.48
C ALA A 74 3.23 5.51 3.68
N ALA A 75 3.37 4.31 4.25
CA ALA A 75 3.97 3.16 3.57
C ALA A 75 3.16 2.74 2.33
N LYS A 76 1.82 2.71 2.43
CA LYS A 76 0.95 2.42 1.27
C LYS A 76 1.09 3.47 0.19
N PHE A 77 1.07 4.75 0.57
CA PHE A 77 1.25 5.84 -0.37
C PHE A 77 2.58 5.72 -1.11
N ALA A 78 3.68 5.45 -0.40
CA ALA A 78 4.99 5.24 -1.00
C ALA A 78 5.01 4.02 -1.94
N LEU A 79 4.37 2.91 -1.56
CA LEU A 79 4.30 1.70 -2.39
C LEU A 79 3.50 1.94 -3.68
N VAL A 80 2.36 2.63 -3.58
CA VAL A 80 1.53 3.01 -4.74
C VAL A 80 2.30 4.00 -5.63
N ALA A 81 2.96 4.99 -5.04
CA ALA A 81 3.77 5.96 -5.78
C ALA A 81 4.92 5.29 -6.55
N MET A 82 5.67 4.42 -5.88
CA MET A 82 6.86 3.79 -6.45
C MET A 82 6.52 2.81 -7.58
N TYR A 83 5.45 2.03 -7.40
CA TYR A 83 5.15 0.94 -8.32
C TYR A 83 3.93 1.19 -9.22
N TYR A 84 2.82 1.73 -8.71
CA TYR A 84 1.60 1.95 -9.50
C TYR A 84 1.60 3.28 -10.28
N MET A 85 2.26 4.32 -9.76
CA MET A 85 2.40 5.62 -10.42
C MET A 85 3.64 5.69 -11.34
N HIS A 86 4.27 4.55 -11.64
CA HIS A 86 5.37 4.42 -12.60
C HIS A 86 6.68 5.15 -12.26
N LEU A 87 6.90 5.66 -11.03
CA LEU A 87 8.17 6.30 -10.65
C LEU A 87 9.42 5.44 -10.86
N LYS A 88 9.30 4.12 -10.75
CA LYS A 88 10.38 3.17 -11.04
C LYS A 88 10.67 3.02 -12.55
N GLN A 89 9.74 3.43 -13.41
CA GLN A 89 9.78 3.29 -14.87
C GLN A 89 9.82 4.63 -15.62
N ASP A 90 9.64 5.77 -14.93
CA ASP A 90 9.54 7.11 -15.52
C ASP A 90 10.81 7.96 -15.40
N HIS A 91 10.87 9.02 -16.20
CA HIS A 91 11.99 9.98 -16.23
C HIS A 91 12.10 10.76 -14.90
N LYS A 92 13.34 11.08 -14.48
CA LYS A 92 13.67 11.67 -13.15
C LYS A 92 12.87 12.93 -12.76
N LEU A 93 12.26 13.62 -13.73
CA LEU A 93 11.43 14.80 -13.51
C LEU A 93 10.08 14.46 -12.84
N PHE A 94 9.43 13.35 -13.23
CA PHE A 94 8.19 12.91 -12.57
C PHE A 94 8.46 12.36 -11.17
N SER A 95 9.63 11.76 -10.96
CA SER A 95 10.12 11.37 -9.64
C SER A 95 10.31 12.56 -8.70
N GLY A 96 10.84 13.69 -9.19
CA GLY A 96 10.99 14.91 -8.39
C GLY A 96 9.66 15.48 -7.87
N VAL A 97 8.64 15.59 -8.74
CA VAL A 97 7.32 16.13 -8.39
C VAL A 97 6.57 15.24 -7.39
N PHE A 98 6.84 13.94 -7.38
CA PHE A 98 6.23 12.99 -6.46
C PHE A 98 7.00 12.82 -5.14
N VAL A 99 8.33 12.97 -5.18
CA VAL A 99 9.18 12.92 -3.98
C VAL A 99 9.01 14.19 -3.14
N PHE A 100 8.78 15.34 -3.75
CA PHE A 100 8.51 16.59 -3.03
C PHE A 100 7.36 16.49 -1.99
N PRO A 101 6.14 16.08 -2.36
CA PRO A 101 5.06 15.87 -1.40
C PRO A 101 5.32 14.68 -0.46
N LEU A 102 6.09 13.66 -0.88
CA LEU A 102 6.49 12.56 0.00
C LEU A 102 7.38 13.05 1.15
N VAL A 103 8.34 13.93 0.86
CA VAL A 103 9.22 14.54 1.88
C VAL A 103 8.39 15.40 2.83
N ILE A 104 7.47 16.22 2.31
CA ILE A 104 6.55 17.01 3.14
C ILE A 104 5.70 16.09 4.03
N ALA A 105 5.15 15.01 3.47
CA ALA A 105 4.36 14.04 4.22
C ALA A 105 5.18 13.41 5.36
N ILE A 106 6.45 13.06 5.13
CA ILE A 106 7.34 12.54 6.17
C ILE A 106 7.52 13.57 7.30
N PHE A 107 7.76 14.85 6.97
CA PHE A 107 7.87 15.90 7.99
C PHE A 107 6.59 16.07 8.80
N VAL A 108 5.42 16.05 8.15
CA VAL A 108 4.12 16.11 8.83
C VAL A 108 3.92 14.89 9.74
N VAL A 109 4.23 13.68 9.23
CA VAL A 109 4.13 12.43 9.98
C VAL A 109 5.00 12.46 11.24
N VAL A 110 6.27 12.83 11.09
CA VAL A 110 7.21 12.95 12.22
C VAL A 110 6.74 14.01 13.20
N GLY A 111 6.26 15.17 12.73
CA GLY A 111 5.70 16.22 13.56
C GLY A 111 4.50 15.74 14.39
N LEU A 112 3.59 14.99 13.77
CA LEU A 112 2.42 14.41 14.45
C LEU A 112 2.83 13.35 15.50
N ILE A 113 3.81 12.49 15.18
CA ILE A 113 4.34 11.50 16.14
C ILE A 113 4.97 12.19 17.35
N LEU A 114 5.77 13.24 17.12
CA LEU A 114 6.41 14.02 18.19
C LEU A 114 5.37 14.76 19.05
N LEU A 115 4.35 15.35 18.42
CA LEU A 115 3.26 16.02 19.13
C LEU A 115 2.51 15.04 20.05
N GLN A 116 2.19 13.85 19.53
CA GLN A 116 1.54 12.79 20.30
C GLN A 116 2.41 12.34 21.49
N ALA A 117 3.72 12.16 21.25
CA ALA A 117 4.67 11.78 22.30
C ALA A 117 4.78 12.86 23.40
N TYR A 118 4.82 14.14 23.01
CA TYR A 118 4.87 15.25 23.97
C TYR A 118 3.59 15.35 24.80
N HIS A 119 2.42 15.26 24.15
CA HIS A 119 1.13 15.27 24.84
C HIS A 119 1.02 14.13 25.86
N PHE A 120 1.43 12.91 25.49
CA PHE A 120 1.42 11.77 26.39
C PHE A 120 2.41 11.93 27.56
N ALA A 121 3.62 12.43 27.29
CA ALA A 121 4.61 12.70 28.33
C ALA A 121 4.11 13.73 29.35
N PHE A 122 3.45 14.80 28.88
CA PHE A 122 2.83 15.81 29.74
C PHE A 122 1.66 15.25 30.55
N ALA A 123 0.77 14.47 29.93
CA ALA A 123 -0.39 13.87 30.61
C ALA A 123 -0.01 12.86 31.72
N ARG A 124 1.21 12.30 31.70
CA ARG A 124 1.71 11.40 32.76
C ARG A 124 2.42 12.13 33.90
N SER A 125 2.65 13.44 33.77
CA SER A 125 3.45 14.25 34.70
C SER A 125 2.64 15.12 35.69
N GLY A 126 1.30 15.05 35.64
CA GLY A 126 0.38 15.66 36.61
C GLY A 126 -0.52 14.62 37.25
#